data_AF-A0A377LYK7-F1
#
_entry.id   AF-A0A377LYK7-F1
#
_cell.length_a   1.000
_cell.length_b   1.000
_cell.length_c   1.000
_cell.angle_alpha   90.00
_cell.angle_beta   90.00
_cell.angle_gamma   90.00
#
_symmetry.space_group_name_H-M   'P 1'
#
loop_
_entity.id
_entity.type
_entity.pdbx_description
1 polymer ?
#
loop_
_entity_poly.entity_id
_entity_poly.type
_entity_poly.pdbx_seq_one_letter_code
_entity_poly.pdbx_strand_id
1 'polypeptide(L)'
;MRQKTIDAIMAHAAAEYPRECCGVVAQKSRVERYFPCRNLAAEPTEHFHLSPEDYAAAEDWGTVVAIVHSHPDATTQASELDKAQCDATLLPWHIVSWPEGDLRTIQPRGEQPLLERPFVLGHFDCWVW
;
A
#
# COMPACT_ATOMS: atom_id res chain seq x y z
N MET A 1 -6.48 10.99 -7.28
CA MET A 1 -5.79 10.10 -8.21
C MET A 1 -6.43 10.20 -9.59
N ARG A 2 -5.65 10.12 -10.68
CA ARG A 2 -6.19 10.17 -12.05
C ARG A 2 -6.75 8.81 -12.46
N GLN A 3 -7.78 8.79 -13.32
CA GLN A 3 -8.40 7.55 -13.81
C GLN A 3 -7.38 6.58 -14.42
N LYS A 4 -6.45 7.08 -15.25
CA LYS A 4 -5.37 6.27 -15.84
C LYS A 4 -4.52 5.53 -14.79
N THR A 5 -4.31 6.15 -13.64
CA THR A 5 -3.54 5.57 -12.53
C THR A 5 -4.35 4.46 -11.86
N ILE A 6 -5.65 4.69 -11.64
CA ILE A 6 -6.58 3.67 -11.11
C ILE A 6 -6.65 2.47 -12.06
N ASP A 7 -6.79 2.69 -13.36
CA ASP A 7 -6.85 1.61 -14.36
C ASP A 7 -5.57 0.77 -14.36
N ALA A 8 -4.40 1.42 -14.21
CA ALA A 8 -3.12 0.72 -14.14
C ALA A 8 -2.98 -0.11 -12.84
N ILE A 9 -3.51 0.39 -11.73
CA ILE A 9 -3.56 -0.34 -10.45
C ILE A 9 -4.48 -1.56 -10.60
N MET A 10 -5.69 -1.39 -11.14
CA MET A 10 -6.63 -2.49 -11.32
C MET A 10 -6.09 -3.56 -12.28
N ALA A 11 -5.41 -3.15 -13.36
CA ALA A 11 -4.74 -4.08 -14.25
C ALA A 11 -3.63 -4.87 -13.56
N HIS A 12 -2.90 -4.24 -12.63
CA HIS A 12 -1.87 -4.93 -11.85
C HIS A 12 -2.48 -5.92 -10.83
N ALA A 13 -3.53 -5.52 -10.11
CA ALA A 13 -4.27 -6.40 -9.21
C ALA A 13 -4.80 -7.64 -9.93
N ALA A 14 -5.37 -7.46 -11.13
CA ALA A 14 -5.84 -8.55 -11.97
C ALA A 14 -4.72 -9.50 -12.41
N ALA A 15 -3.53 -8.97 -12.71
CA ALA A 15 -2.39 -9.76 -13.18
C ALA A 15 -1.71 -10.56 -12.07
N GLU A 16 -1.72 -10.05 -10.84
CA GLU A 16 -1.09 -10.70 -9.68
C GLU A 16 -2.01 -11.71 -8.97
N TYR A 17 -3.33 -11.60 -9.13
CA TYR A 17 -4.31 -12.50 -8.55
C TYR A 17 -3.93 -13.99 -8.75
N PRO A 18 -3.93 -14.83 -7.69
CA PRO A 18 -4.47 -14.58 -6.34
C PRO A 18 -3.51 -13.93 -5.34
N ARG A 19 -2.32 -13.49 -5.76
CA ARG A 19 -1.38 -12.78 -4.89
C ARG A 19 -1.82 -11.33 -4.70
N GLU A 20 -1.49 -10.75 -3.56
CA GLU A 20 -1.57 -9.31 -3.36
C GLU A 20 -0.58 -8.61 -4.30
N CYS A 21 -1.09 -7.73 -5.15
CA CYS A 21 -0.26 -6.78 -5.85
C CYS A 21 0.18 -5.68 -4.87
N CYS A 22 1.36 -5.11 -5.09
CA CYS A 22 1.82 -3.94 -4.35
C CYS A 22 2.52 -2.96 -5.29
N GLY A 23 2.55 -1.69 -4.94
CA GLY A 23 3.18 -0.67 -5.78
C GLY A 23 3.15 0.70 -5.15
N VAL A 24 3.67 1.68 -5.88
CA VAL A 24 3.70 3.07 -5.42
C VAL A 24 3.18 4.02 -6.49
N VAL A 25 2.60 5.12 -6.05
CA VAL A 25 2.31 6.27 -6.90
C VAL A 25 3.40 7.30 -6.67
N ALA A 26 4.08 7.71 -7.73
CA ALA A 26 5.06 8.79 -7.69
C ALA A 26 4.58 10.00 -8.48
N GLN A 27 5.05 11.18 -8.08
CA GLN A 27 4.75 12.47 -8.66
C GLN A 27 6.03 13.15 -9.13
N LYS A 28 6.05 13.56 -10.40
CA LYS A 28 7.10 14.43 -10.96
C LYS A 28 6.46 15.68 -11.56
N SER A 29 6.67 16.82 -10.93
CA SER A 29 6.00 18.09 -11.28
C SER A 29 4.47 17.94 -11.31
N ARG A 30 3.85 17.96 -12.49
CA ARG A 30 2.39 17.78 -12.67
C ARG A 30 2.01 16.39 -13.18
N VAL A 31 2.95 15.45 -13.28
CA VAL A 31 2.71 14.10 -13.78
C VAL A 31 2.67 13.12 -12.61
N GLU A 32 1.53 12.44 -12.46
CA GLU A 32 1.33 11.30 -11.56
C GLU A 32 1.58 10.01 -12.36
N ARG A 33 2.26 9.03 -11.77
CA ARG A 33 2.49 7.72 -12.38
C ARG A 33 2.46 6.62 -11.32
N TYR A 34 1.75 5.54 -11.63
CA TYR A 34 1.80 4.29 -10.88
C TYR A 34 3.01 3.43 -11.31
N PHE A 35 3.68 2.85 -10.33
CA PHE A 35 4.77 1.90 -10.47
C PHE A 35 4.34 0.59 -9.79
N PRO A 36 4.03 -0.47 -10.56
CA PRO A 36 3.84 -1.80 -9.98
C PRO A 36 5.18 -2.28 -9.40
N CYS A 37 5.15 -2.82 -8.18
CA CYS A 37 6.31 -3.36 -7.49
C CYS A 37 6.12 -4.86 -7.24
N ARG A 38 7.24 -5.58 -7.18
CA ARG A 38 7.24 -6.99 -6.80
C ARG A 38 6.89 -7.14 -5.33
N ASN A 39 5.97 -8.07 -5.05
CA ASN A 39 5.68 -8.55 -3.71
C ASN A 39 6.71 -9.63 -3.31
N LEU A 40 7.51 -9.36 -2.27
CA LEU A 40 8.55 -10.23 -1.73
C LEU A 40 8.12 -10.98 -0.45
N ALA A 41 6.85 -10.95 -0.08
CA ALA A 41 6.35 -11.67 1.08
C ALA A 41 6.50 -13.19 0.88
N ALA A 42 6.75 -13.92 1.98
CA ALA A 42 6.81 -15.38 1.96
C ALA A 42 5.42 -16.00 1.67
N GLU A 43 4.35 -15.32 2.07
CA GLU A 43 2.96 -15.66 1.82
C GLU A 43 2.27 -14.53 1.05
N PRO A 44 2.52 -14.43 -0.28
CA PRO A 44 2.11 -13.28 -1.07
C PRO A 44 0.60 -13.22 -1.33
N THR A 45 -0.18 -14.21 -0.91
CA THR A 45 -1.65 -14.22 -1.00
C THR A 45 -2.33 -13.51 0.15
N GLU A 46 -1.63 -13.31 1.27
CA GLU A 46 -2.18 -12.69 2.50
C GLU A 46 -1.43 -11.43 2.93
N HIS A 47 -0.20 -11.25 2.44
CA HIS A 47 0.69 -10.18 2.83
C HIS A 47 1.47 -9.65 1.62
N PHE A 48 1.99 -8.43 1.76
CA PHE A 48 2.99 -7.93 0.83
C PHE A 48 4.23 -7.34 1.53
N HIS A 49 5.38 -7.58 0.92
CA HIS A 49 6.63 -6.86 1.21
C HIS A 49 7.09 -6.18 -0.07
N LEU A 50 7.09 -4.86 -0.08
CA LEU A 50 7.39 -4.09 -1.27
C LEU A 50 8.90 -4.16 -1.60
N SER A 51 9.25 -4.53 -2.85
CA SER A 51 10.65 -4.59 -3.28
C SER A 51 11.36 -3.23 -3.11
N PRO A 52 12.47 -3.18 -2.35
CA PRO A 52 13.23 -1.94 -2.16
C PRO A 52 13.79 -1.39 -3.48
N GLU A 53 14.17 -2.26 -4.42
CA GLU A 53 14.68 -1.86 -5.74
C GLU A 53 13.59 -1.21 -6.60
N ASP A 54 12.37 -1.76 -6.56
CA ASP A 54 11.25 -1.19 -7.31
C ASP A 54 10.78 0.14 -6.70
N TYR A 55 10.85 0.27 -5.36
CA TYR A 55 10.63 1.55 -4.67
C TYR A 55 11.67 2.60 -5.09
N ALA A 56 12.96 2.24 -5.01
CA ALA A 56 14.06 3.12 -5.39
C ALA A 56 13.95 3.58 -6.86
N ALA A 57 13.54 2.69 -7.77
CA ALA A 57 13.30 3.05 -9.16
C ALA A 57 12.16 4.08 -9.33
N ALA A 58 11.13 4.03 -8.48
CA ALA A 58 10.07 5.04 -8.46
C ALA A 58 10.57 6.38 -7.88
N GLU A 59 11.39 6.35 -6.83
CA GLU A 59 12.04 7.53 -6.25
C GLU A 59 12.99 8.23 -7.23
N ASP A 60 13.78 7.47 -7.97
CA ASP A 60 14.65 7.99 -9.04
C ASP A 60 13.84 8.71 -10.13
N TRP A 61 12.60 8.28 -10.36
CA TRP A 61 11.72 8.93 -11.32
C TRP A 61 11.09 10.22 -10.75
N GLY A 62 10.60 10.20 -9.51
CA GLY A 62 9.93 11.32 -8.85
C GLY A 62 9.60 11.03 -7.37
N THR A 63 8.92 11.96 -6.70
CA THR A 63 8.59 11.80 -5.28
C THR A 63 7.49 10.77 -5.10
N VAL A 64 7.72 9.71 -4.32
CA VAL A 64 6.66 8.77 -3.92
C VAL A 64 5.65 9.52 -3.05
N VAL A 65 4.37 9.47 -3.44
CA VAL A 65 3.28 10.20 -2.79
C VAL A 65 2.18 9.29 -2.24
N ALA A 66 2.19 7.99 -2.56
CA ALA A 66 1.28 7.01 -1.97
C ALA A 66 1.79 5.58 -2.18
N ILE A 67 1.35 4.67 -1.30
CA ILE A 67 1.52 3.22 -1.43
C ILE A 67 0.21 2.60 -1.90
N VAL A 68 0.29 1.51 -2.66
CA VAL A 68 -0.86 0.80 -3.20
C VAL A 68 -0.71 -0.69 -2.94
N HIS A 69 -1.77 -1.35 -2.50
CA HIS A 69 -1.87 -2.81 -2.49
C HIS A 69 -3.29 -3.28 -2.80
N SER A 70 -3.46 -4.58 -3.05
CA SER A 70 -4.76 -5.19 -3.31
C SER A 70 -5.13 -6.20 -2.23
N HIS A 71 -6.42 -6.28 -1.91
CA HIS A 71 -7.03 -7.38 -1.17
C HIS A 71 -7.71 -8.37 -2.16
N PRO A 72 -7.16 -9.58 -2.35
CA PRO A 72 -7.78 -10.64 -3.13
C PRO A 72 -9.01 -11.19 -2.42
N ASP A 73 -10.13 -11.35 -3.13
CA ASP A 73 -11.38 -11.96 -2.64
C ASP A 73 -11.97 -11.30 -1.37
N ALA A 74 -11.54 -10.07 -1.06
CA ALA A 74 -11.92 -9.31 0.12
C ALA A 74 -12.18 -7.83 -0.20
N THR A 75 -12.88 -7.15 0.71
CA THR A 75 -13.24 -5.74 0.53
C THR A 75 -12.04 -4.81 0.70
N THR A 76 -12.20 -3.55 0.30
CA THR A 76 -11.22 -2.47 0.51
C THR A 76 -11.08 -1.98 1.96
N GLN A 77 -11.66 -2.69 2.93
CA GLN A 77 -11.53 -2.33 4.34
C GLN A 77 -10.10 -2.57 4.83
N ALA A 78 -9.41 -1.49 5.21
CA ALA A 78 -8.09 -1.55 5.81
C ALA A 78 -8.08 -2.38 7.10
N SER A 79 -7.17 -3.35 7.17
CA SER A 79 -6.77 -4.06 8.38
C SER A 79 -6.07 -3.13 9.37
N GLU A 80 -5.85 -3.58 10.61
CA GLU A 80 -5.05 -2.79 11.57
C GLU A 80 -3.58 -2.68 11.14
N LEU A 81 -3.06 -3.68 10.42
CA LEU A 81 -1.70 -3.64 9.87
C LEU A 81 -1.60 -2.56 8.78
N ASP A 82 -2.55 -2.50 7.85
CA ASP A 82 -2.58 -1.46 6.81
C ASP A 82 -2.57 -0.06 7.40
N LYS A 83 -3.39 0.15 8.45
CA LYS A 83 -3.46 1.45 9.11
C LYS A 83 -2.17 1.78 9.86
N ALA A 84 -1.56 0.80 10.53
CA ALA A 84 -0.28 0.99 11.21
C ALA A 84 0.86 1.30 10.23
N GLN A 85 0.90 0.64 9.08
CA GLN A 85 1.88 0.89 8.04
C GLN A 85 1.64 2.24 7.33
N CYS A 86 0.38 2.62 7.10
CA CYS A 86 0.01 3.96 6.62
C CYS A 86 0.52 5.05 7.57
N ASP A 87 0.33 4.88 8.88
CA ASP A 87 0.86 5.80 9.89
C ASP A 87 2.39 5.84 9.88
N ALA A 88 3.06 4.67 9.83
CA ALA A 88 4.52 4.58 9.87
C ALA A 88 5.21 5.19 8.65
N THR A 89 4.61 5.04 7.46
CA THR A 89 5.16 5.57 6.21
C THR A 89 4.85 7.04 6.00
N LEU A 90 3.91 7.61 6.76
CA LEU A 90 3.42 8.99 6.60
C LEU A 90 2.93 9.29 5.17
N LEU A 91 2.48 8.25 4.46
CA LEU A 91 1.95 8.35 3.11
C LEU A 91 0.49 7.88 3.09
N PRO A 92 -0.34 8.44 2.19
CA PRO A 92 -1.62 7.84 1.83
C PRO A 92 -1.43 6.40 1.32
N TRP A 93 -2.37 5.52 1.68
CA TRP A 93 -2.42 4.15 1.18
C TRP A 93 -3.69 3.92 0.38
N HIS A 94 -3.56 3.32 -0.80
CA HIS A 94 -4.65 2.96 -1.68
C HIS A 94 -4.83 1.45 -1.69
N ILE A 95 -6.01 1.00 -1.25
CA ILE A 95 -6.36 -0.41 -1.15
C ILE A 95 -7.38 -0.70 -2.23
N VAL A 96 -7.09 -1.66 -3.11
CA VAL A 96 -8.05 -2.10 -4.13
C VAL A 96 -8.59 -3.50 -3.83
N SER A 97 -9.87 -3.73 -4.03
CA SER A 97 -10.43 -5.08 -3.97
C SER A 97 -10.41 -5.71 -5.36
N TRP A 98 -10.08 -6.99 -5.44
CA TRP A 98 -10.17 -7.74 -6.69
C TRP A 98 -10.84 -9.09 -6.43
N PRO A 99 -11.82 -9.53 -7.24
CA PRO A 99 -12.28 -8.95 -8.52
C PRO A 99 -13.38 -7.89 -8.44
N GLU A 100 -13.83 -7.51 -7.23
CA GLU A 100 -14.91 -6.52 -7.04
C GLU A 100 -14.59 -5.16 -7.68
N GLY A 101 -13.33 -4.71 -7.62
CA GLY A 101 -12.85 -3.53 -8.33
C GLY A 101 -13.12 -2.21 -7.62
N ASP A 102 -13.25 -2.22 -6.29
CA ASP A 102 -13.34 -0.99 -5.50
C ASP A 102 -11.96 -0.46 -5.12
N LEU A 103 -11.86 0.84 -4.86
CA LEU A 103 -10.66 1.48 -4.32
C LEU A 103 -11.01 2.31 -3.08
N ARG A 104 -10.29 2.07 -1.98
CA ARG A 104 -10.33 2.92 -0.79
C ARG A 104 -8.98 3.58 -0.57
N THR A 105 -9.01 4.81 -0.08
CA THR A 105 -7.80 5.50 0.38
C THR A 105 -7.87 5.70 1.88
N ILE A 106 -6.81 5.35 2.58
CA ILE A 106 -6.60 5.75 3.98
C ILE A 106 -5.47 6.78 4.06
N GLN A 107 -5.55 7.63 5.08
CA GLN A 107 -4.58 8.70 5.34
C GLN A 107 -3.86 8.39 6.65
N PRO A 108 -2.58 8.80 6.79
CA PRO A 108 -1.88 8.69 8.05
C PRO A 108 -2.62 9.49 9.12
N ARG A 109 -2.82 8.88 10.28
CA ARG A 109 -3.64 9.42 11.39
C ARG A 109 -2.85 10.36 12.30
N GLY A 110 -1.51 10.37 12.18
CA GLY A 110 -0.63 11.16 13.04
C GLY A 110 -0.35 10.47 14.38
N GLU A 111 -0.15 11.27 15.43
CA GLU A 111 0.13 10.76 16.79
C GLU A 111 -1.07 9.98 17.34
N GLN A 112 -0.80 8.75 17.79
CA GLN A 112 -1.79 7.85 18.36
C GLN A 112 -1.67 7.80 19.89
N PRO A 113 -2.79 7.67 20.62
CA PRO A 113 -2.75 7.40 22.06
C PRO A 113 -1.94 6.14 22.38
N LEU A 114 -1.19 6.16 23.49
CA LEU A 114 -0.44 4.99 23.96
C LEU A 114 -1.33 3.94 24.62
N LEU A 115 -2.45 4.38 25.22
CA LEU A 115 -3.43 3.52 25.84
C LEU A 115 -4.51 3.15 24.83
N GLU A 116 -5.01 1.91 24.91
CA GLU A 116 -6.13 1.38 24.10
C GLU A 116 -5.89 1.31 22.58
N ARG A 117 -4.68 1.62 22.09
CA ARG A 117 -4.33 1.36 20.69
C ARG A 117 -4.28 -0.15 20.42
N PRO A 118 -4.78 -0.62 19.26
CA PRO A 118 -4.64 -2.01 18.86
C PRO A 118 -3.17 -2.47 18.85
N PHE A 119 -2.92 -3.72 19.23
CA PHE A 119 -1.57 -4.29 19.14
C PHE A 119 -1.26 -4.67 17.69
N VAL A 120 -0.17 -4.14 17.15
CA VAL A 120 0.37 -4.49 15.84
C VAL A 120 1.88 -4.72 16.00
N LEU A 121 2.33 -5.96 15.75
CA LEU A 121 3.74 -6.33 15.87
C LEU A 121 4.61 -5.49 14.91
N GLY A 122 5.75 -5.01 15.41
CA GLY A 122 6.71 -4.16 14.70
C GLY A 122 6.28 -2.69 14.55
N HIS A 123 5.07 -2.32 14.97
CA HIS A 123 4.54 -0.95 14.82
C HIS A 123 4.08 -0.33 16.14
N PHE A 124 3.28 -1.07 16.90
CA PHE A 124 2.68 -0.61 18.16
C PHE A 124 3.09 -1.45 19.36
N ASP A 125 4.02 -2.39 19.19
CA ASP A 125 4.59 -3.12 20.31
C ASP A 125 5.48 -2.21 21.19
N CYS A 126 5.69 -2.64 22.43
CA CYS A 126 6.60 -2.01 23.37
C CYS A 126 8.02 -2.58 23.28
N TRP A 127 8.34 -3.28 22.18
CA TRP A 127 9.64 -3.90 21.98
C TRP A 127 10.54 -2.93 21.23
N VAL A 128 11.27 -2.12 21.99
CA VAL A 128 12.43 -1.37 21.51
C VAL A 128 13.70 -2.01 22.07
N TRP A 129 14.74 -1.98 21.25
CA TRP A 129 16.12 -2.41 21.54
C TRP A 129 16.63 -2.02 22.93
#